data_AF-A0A3E4YEM0-F1
#
_entry.id   AF-A0A3E4YEM0-F1
#
_cell.length_a   1.000
_cell.length_b   1.000
_cell.length_c   1.000
_cell.angle_alpha   90.00
_cell.angle_beta   90.00
_cell.angle_gamma   90.00
#
_symmetry.space_group_name_H-M   'P 1'
#
loop_
_entity.id
_entity.type
_entity.pdbx_description
1 polymer ?
#
loop_
_entity_poly.entity_id
_entity_poly.type
_entity_poly.pdbx_seq_one_letter_code
_entity_poly.pdbx_strand_id
1 'polypeptide(L)'
;MSEVTVRERYLKNGKKVYEYCFELAHEGGKRRRRTKSGFATKREARAAGRQALYEYENVGEVVVDNNISYSDFLDFWIENDCSNDCRKREGCTDTYKQCTKKEPA
;
A
#
# COMPACT_ATOMS: atom_id res chain seq x y z
N MET A 1 17.36 4.76 -5.13
CA MET A 1 16.49 3.57 -5.07
C MET A 1 17.28 2.44 -4.45
N SER A 2 16.72 1.76 -3.45
CA SER A 2 17.35 0.56 -2.87
C SER A 2 17.25 -0.59 -3.87
N GLU A 3 18.36 -1.29 -4.11
CA GLU A 3 18.38 -2.39 -5.07
C GLU A 3 17.94 -3.71 -4.40
N VAL A 4 17.08 -4.47 -5.08
CA VAL A 4 16.68 -5.82 -4.65
C VAL A 4 17.79 -6.81 -4.99
N THR A 5 18.43 -7.34 -3.95
CA THR A 5 19.44 -8.40 -4.08
C THR A 5 18.79 -9.78 -3.92
N VAL A 6 19.22 -10.76 -4.71
CA VAL A 6 18.76 -12.16 -4.61
C VAL A 6 19.90 -13.05 -4.15
N ARG A 7 19.67 -13.85 -3.12
CA ARG A 7 20.64 -14.78 -2.54
C ARG A 7 20.13 -16.20 -2.67
N GLU A 8 21.07 -17.14 -2.83
CA GLU A 8 20.77 -18.57 -2.79
C GLU A 8 20.86 -19.05 -1.35
N ARG A 9 19.87 -19.83 -0.90
CA ARG A 9 19.88 -20.50 0.39
C ARG A 9 19.63 -21.99 0.21
N TYR A 10 20.19 -22.78 1.12
CA TYR A 10 19.93 -24.20 1.22
C TYR A 10 19.14 -24.45 2.51
N LEU A 11 18.00 -25.11 2.38
CA LEU A 11 17.21 -25.55 3.52
C LEU A 11 17.92 -26.73 4.21
N LYS A 12 17.53 -27.03 5.46
CA LYS A 12 18.09 -28.17 6.22
C LYS A 12 17.89 -29.52 5.51
N ASN A 13 16.91 -29.63 4.63
CA ASN A 13 16.64 -30.79 3.79
C ASN A 13 17.44 -30.82 2.47
N GLY A 14 18.42 -29.91 2.28
CA GLY A 14 19.25 -29.83 1.09
C GLY A 14 18.60 -29.15 -0.12
N LYS A 15 17.30 -28.78 -0.04
CA LYS A 15 16.62 -28.11 -1.14
C LYS A 15 17.16 -26.69 -1.34
N LYS A 16 17.55 -26.38 -2.57
CA LYS A 16 17.91 -25.02 -3.00
C LYS A 16 16.67 -24.15 -3.06
N VAL A 17 16.72 -23.00 -2.39
CA VAL A 17 15.70 -21.97 -2.40
C VAL A 17 16.34 -20.60 -2.62
N TYR A 18 15.55 -19.65 -3.07
CA TYR A 18 16.00 -18.28 -3.28
C TYR A 18 15.36 -17.36 -2.24
N GLU A 19 16.10 -16.31 -1.91
CA GLU A 19 15.70 -15.25 -1.01
C GLU A 19 15.92 -13.90 -1.69
N TYR A 20 14.99 -12.96 -1.50
CA TYR A 20 15.26 -11.55 -1.79
C TYR A 20 15.63 -10.79 -0.52
N CYS A 21 16.45 -9.75 -0.68
CA CYS A 21 16.84 -8.82 0.37
C CYS A 21 16.99 -7.41 -0.20
N PHE A 22 16.38 -6.44 0.47
CA PHE A 22 16.59 -5.01 0.20
C PHE A 22 16.70 -4.21 1.51
N GLU A 23 17.35 -3.05 1.43
CA GLU A 23 17.51 -2.10 2.54
C GLU A 23 16.27 -1.21 2.66
N LEU A 24 15.89 -0.91 3.90
CA LEU A 24 14.85 0.07 4.23
C LEU A 24 15.50 1.34 4.76
N ALA A 25 14.72 2.42 4.81
CA ALA A 25 15.14 3.65 5.47
C ALA A 25 15.54 3.39 6.94
N HIS A 26 16.45 4.23 7.41
CA HIS A 26 16.93 4.17 8.78
C HIS A 26 15.85 4.64 9.75
N GLU A 27 15.38 3.73 10.60
CA GLU A 27 14.50 4.05 11.72
C GLU A 27 15.32 3.99 13.02
N GLY A 28 15.50 5.15 13.67
CA GLY A 28 16.19 5.23 14.97
C GLY A 28 17.69 4.86 14.92
N GLY A 29 18.38 5.19 13.83
CA GLY A 29 19.83 5.03 13.69
C GLY A 29 20.32 3.59 13.43
N LYS A 30 19.42 2.60 13.39
CA LYS A 30 19.76 1.21 13.05
C LYS A 30 19.38 0.91 11.60
N ARG A 31 20.23 0.15 10.89
CA ARG A 31 19.90 -0.36 9.55
C ARG A 31 18.79 -1.40 9.64
N ARG A 32 17.77 -1.28 8.80
CA ARG A 32 16.65 -2.24 8.68
C ARG A 32 16.70 -2.85 7.28
N ARG A 33 16.54 -4.18 7.21
CA ARG A 33 16.48 -4.94 5.94
C ARG A 33 15.21 -5.76 5.91
N ARG A 34 14.55 -5.82 4.75
CA ARG A 34 13.47 -6.77 4.51
C ARG A 34 14.04 -7.96 3.76
N THR A 35 13.70 -9.13 4.24
CA THR A 35 14.15 -10.40 3.69
C THR A 35 13.00 -11.40 3.66
N LYS A 36 12.93 -12.18 2.58
CA LYS A 36 11.98 -13.29 2.47
C LYS A 36 12.58 -14.39 1.61
N SER A 37 12.52 -15.62 2.11
CA SER A 37 13.02 -16.83 1.46
C SER A 37 11.89 -17.80 1.14
N GLY A 38 12.19 -18.78 0.29
CA GLY A 38 11.26 -19.88 -0.03
C GLY A 38 10.88 -19.94 -1.50
N PHE A 39 11.47 -19.07 -2.33
CA PHE A 39 11.20 -19.03 -3.76
C PHE A 39 11.91 -20.18 -4.48
N ALA A 40 11.25 -20.76 -5.48
CA ALA A 40 11.80 -21.87 -6.25
C ALA A 40 12.80 -21.40 -7.30
N THR A 41 12.67 -20.16 -7.79
CA THR A 41 13.55 -19.61 -8.83
C THR A 41 14.09 -18.21 -8.49
N LYS A 42 15.27 -17.84 -9.05
CA LYS A 42 15.83 -16.48 -8.93
C LYS A 42 14.86 -15.41 -9.46
N ARG A 43 14.18 -15.72 -10.58
CA ARG A 43 13.25 -14.79 -11.23
C ARG A 43 12.06 -14.49 -10.33
N GLU A 44 11.50 -15.52 -9.70
CA GLU A 44 10.39 -15.38 -8.76
C GLU A 44 10.79 -14.57 -7.53
N ALA A 45 11.96 -14.88 -6.93
CA ALA A 45 12.48 -14.09 -5.81
C ALA A 45 12.69 -12.62 -6.18
N ARG A 46 13.21 -12.34 -7.39
CA ARG A 46 13.41 -10.97 -7.88
C ARG A 46 12.09 -10.25 -8.14
N ALA A 47 11.09 -10.94 -8.70
CA ALA A 47 9.77 -10.37 -8.94
C ALA A 47 9.08 -10.02 -7.61
N ALA A 48 9.07 -10.96 -6.65
CA ALA A 48 8.52 -10.73 -5.32
C ALA A 48 9.26 -9.62 -4.55
N GLY A 49 10.58 -9.55 -4.67
CA GLY A 49 11.37 -8.49 -4.06
C GLY A 49 11.10 -7.11 -4.67
N ARG A 50 10.89 -7.03 -5.99
CA ARG A 50 10.48 -5.76 -6.65
C ARG A 50 9.09 -5.31 -6.19
N GLN A 51 8.15 -6.24 -6.10
CA GLN A 51 6.80 -5.95 -5.60
C GLN A 51 6.84 -5.42 -4.17
N ALA A 52 7.60 -6.08 -3.29
CA ALA A 52 7.76 -5.64 -1.90
C ALA A 52 8.49 -4.29 -1.76
N LEU A 53 9.41 -3.97 -2.70
CA LEU A 53 10.05 -2.66 -2.76
C LEU A 53 9.07 -1.58 -3.21
N TYR A 54 8.30 -1.84 -4.26
CA TYR A 54 7.25 -0.94 -4.75
C TYR A 54 6.21 -0.64 -3.66
N GLU A 55 5.75 -1.67 -2.96
CA GLU A 55 4.87 -1.51 -1.80
C GLU A 55 5.52 -0.62 -0.74
N TYR A 56 6.79 -0.84 -0.41
CA TYR A 56 7.50 0.00 0.56
C TYR A 56 7.64 1.46 0.10
N GLU A 57 7.92 1.69 -1.18
CA GLU A 57 8.08 3.02 -1.76
C GLU A 57 6.75 3.80 -1.81
N ASN A 58 5.63 3.09 -2.02
CA ASN A 58 4.30 3.72 -2.13
C ASN A 58 3.49 3.66 -0.83
N VAL A 59 3.96 3.00 0.22
CA VAL A 59 3.33 3.06 1.55
C VAL A 59 3.46 4.49 2.07
N GLY A 60 2.38 5.25 1.94
CA GLY A 60 2.30 6.68 2.27
C GLY A 60 1.91 7.56 1.08
N GLU A 61 1.97 7.05 -0.14
CA GLU A 61 1.32 7.67 -1.29
C GLU A 61 -0.15 7.26 -1.23
N VAL A 62 -1.06 8.24 -1.16
CA VAL A 62 -2.49 7.98 -1.37
C VAL A 62 -2.56 7.48 -2.81
N VAL A 63 -2.71 6.17 -2.98
CA VAL A 63 -3.07 5.58 -4.27
C VAL A 63 -4.47 6.11 -4.55
N VAL A 64 -4.54 7.26 -5.21
CA VAL A 64 -5.78 7.77 -5.79
C VAL A 64 -6.06 6.79 -6.91
N ASP A 65 -6.95 5.85 -6.64
CA ASP A 65 -7.40 4.90 -7.64
C ASP A 65 -8.00 5.74 -8.78
N ASN A 66 -7.34 5.78 -9.94
CA ASN A 66 -7.74 6.62 -11.07
C ASN A 66 -9.07 6.17 -11.69
N ASN A 67 -9.68 5.11 -11.16
CA ASN A 67 -10.99 4.58 -11.54
C ASN A 67 -12.11 4.95 -10.55
N ILE A 68 -11.89 5.86 -9.60
CA ILE A 68 -12.99 6.38 -8.81
C ILE A 68 -13.90 7.24 -9.69
N SER A 69 -15.21 6.99 -9.63
CA SER A 69 -16.17 7.94 -10.18
C SER A 69 -16.02 9.28 -9.46
N TYR A 70 -16.32 10.38 -10.14
CA TYR A 70 -16.30 11.71 -9.52
C TYR A 70 -17.19 11.77 -8.26
N SER A 71 -18.29 11.00 -8.23
CA SER A 71 -19.14 10.81 -7.05
C SER A 71 -18.39 10.20 -5.86
N ASP A 72 -17.63 9.14 -6.11
CA ASP A 72 -16.95 8.36 -5.06
C ASP A 72 -15.77 9.16 -4.48
N PHE A 73 -15.13 10.00 -5.29
CA PHE A 73 -14.13 10.96 -4.83
C PHE A 73 -14.72 11.99 -3.87
N LEU A 74 -15.89 12.56 -4.19
CA LEU A 74 -16.56 13.55 -3.33
C LEU A 74 -17.01 12.94 -2.00
N ASP A 75 -17.49 11.69 -2.02
CA ASP A 75 -17.88 10.96 -0.82
C ASP A 75 -16.67 10.73 0.11
N PHE A 76 -15.54 10.26 -0.45
CA PHE A 76 -14.29 10.10 0.30
C PHE A 76 -13.78 11.42 0.89
N TRP A 77 -13.85 12.51 0.12
CA TRP A 77 -13.40 13.83 0.57
C TRP A 77 -14.28 14.39 1.70
N ILE A 78 -15.61 14.22 1.61
CA ILE A 78 -16.54 14.63 2.67
C ILE A 78 -16.26 13.85 3.96
N GLU A 79 -15.97 12.55 3.86
CA GLU A 79 -15.72 11.70 5.03
C GLU A 79 -14.36 11.97 5.67
N ASN A 80 -13.30 12.17 4.88
CA ASN A 80 -11.93 12.28 5.38
C ASN A 80 -11.48 13.71 5.75
N ASP A 81 -11.81 14.72 4.92
CA ASP A 81 -11.37 16.11 5.13
C ASP A 81 -12.45 16.98 5.79
N CYS A 82 -13.73 16.79 5.44
CA CYS A 82 -14.81 17.64 5.93
C CYS A 82 -15.24 17.29 7.37
N SER A 83 -15.03 16.05 7.82
CA SER A 83 -15.42 15.60 9.16
C SER A 83 -14.71 16.33 10.32
N ASN A 84 -13.52 16.89 10.12
CA ASN A 84 -12.77 17.51 11.22
C ASN A 84 -13.29 18.92 11.57
N ASP A 85 -13.74 19.68 10.57
CA ASP A 85 -14.34 21.01 10.78
C ASP A 85 -15.88 20.95 10.89
N CYS A 86 -16.55 20.04 10.18
CA CYS A 86 -18.01 19.99 10.15
C CYS A 86 -18.66 19.14 11.25
N ARG A 87 -17.94 18.27 11.98
CA ARG A 87 -18.53 17.51 13.12
C ARG A 87 -19.03 18.41 14.26
N LYS A 88 -18.65 19.69 14.27
CA LYS A 88 -19.14 20.69 15.25
C LYS A 88 -20.49 21.33 14.86
N ARG A 89 -21.01 21.09 13.66
CA ARG A 89 -22.29 21.64 13.19
C ARG A 89 -23.18 20.51 12.69
N GLU A 90 -24.03 20.00 13.57
CA GLU A 90 -25.11 19.08 13.21
C GLU A 90 -25.98 19.75 12.13
N GLY A 91 -25.94 19.24 10.90
CA GLY A 91 -26.83 19.69 9.81
C GLY A 91 -26.20 19.92 8.43
N CYS A 92 -24.87 19.88 8.27
CA CYS A 92 -24.25 20.14 6.95
C CYS A 92 -24.05 18.87 6.09
N THR A 93 -23.80 17.71 6.70
CA THR A 93 -23.53 16.45 5.97
C THR A 93 -24.79 15.68 5.57
N ASP A 94 -25.93 15.97 6.22
CA ASP A 94 -27.17 15.23 6.01
C ASP A 94 -27.90 15.62 4.72
N THR A 95 -27.71 16.85 4.25
CA THR A 95 -28.34 17.37 3.03
C THR A 95 -27.74 16.76 1.76
N TYR A 96 -26.42 16.57 1.71
CA TYR A 96 -25.74 15.94 0.56
C TYR A 96 -26.13 14.45 0.42
N LYS A 97 -26.15 13.69 1.52
CA LYS A 97 -26.60 12.28 1.53
C LYS A 97 -28.11 12.11 1.24
N GLN A 98 -28.91 13.16 1.43
CA GLN A 98 -30.33 13.18 1.04
C GLN A 98 -30.56 13.50 -0.45
N CYS A 99 -29.66 14.24 -1.10
CA CYS A 99 -29.74 14.51 -2.54
C CYS A 99 -29.37 13.29 -3.40
N THR A 100 -28.37 12.50 -3.01
CA THR A 100 -27.94 11.31 -3.79
C THR A 100 -28.90 10.13 -3.72
N LYS A 101 -29.82 10.12 -2.74
CA LYS A 101 -30.88 9.10 -2.61
C LYS A 101 -32.16 9.40 -3.41
N LYS A 102 -32.19 10.50 -4.17
CA LYS A 102 -33.39 10.97 -4.89
C LYS A 102 -33.44 10.65 -6.39
N GLU A 103 -32.46 9.92 -6.94
CA GLU A 103 -32.58 9.35 -8.29
C GLU A 103 -32.90 7.85 -8.22
N PRO A 104 -34.19 7.46 -8.31
CA PRO A 104 -34.56 6.24 -9.00
C PRO A 104 -34.58 6.50 -10.52
N ALA A 105 -34.21 5.47 -11.28
CA ALA A 105 -34.21 5.40 -12.74
C ALA A 105 -35.54 5.82 -13.40
#